data_AF-A0A851BFY3-F1
#
_entry.id   AF-A0A851BFY3-F1
#
_cell.length_a   1.000
_cell.length_b   1.000
_cell.length_c   1.000
_cell.angle_alpha   90.00
_cell.angle_beta   90.00
_cell.angle_gamma   90.00
#
_symmetry.space_group_name_H-M   'P 1'
#
loop_
_entity.id
_entity.type
_entity.pdbx_description
1 polymer ?
#
loop_
_entity_poly.entity_id
_entity_poly.type
_entity_poly.pdbx_seq_one_letter_code
_entity_poly.pdbx_strand_id
1 'polypeptide(L)'
;PPPELWASFRGRRMGGRELPLPPGYRGVLLKRGEPGEPPLCEPGDPQAGWVMVTGSFAAITDWGADSAPLPGRGLARALQWGPLAQALPAPVTEDSDEEAEP
;
A
#
# COMPACT_ATOMS: atom_id res chain seq x y z
N PRO A 1 21.57 3.80 -2.79
CA PRO A 1 20.57 3.49 -1.74
C PRO A 1 19.78 4.77 -1.44
N PRO A 2 18.45 4.72 -1.24
CA PRO A 2 17.70 5.92 -0.86
C PRO A 2 18.28 6.50 0.45
N PRO A 3 18.29 7.83 0.61
CA PRO A 3 18.85 8.48 1.77
C PRO A 3 18.11 8.03 3.04
N GLU A 4 18.86 7.72 4.10
CA GLU A 4 18.28 7.40 5.40
C GLU A 4 17.77 8.69 6.05
N LEU A 5 16.49 8.69 6.38
CA LEU A 5 15.83 9.77 7.10
C LEU A 5 16.04 9.56 8.61
N TRP A 6 16.11 10.65 9.37
CA TRP A 6 16.25 10.58 10.82
C TRP A 6 15.19 11.43 11.50
N ALA A 7 14.58 10.89 12.54
CA ALA A 7 13.60 11.58 13.38
C ALA A 7 13.73 11.14 14.85
N SER A 8 13.02 11.84 15.73
CA SER A 8 12.84 11.43 17.12
C SER A 8 11.36 11.35 17.44
N PHE A 9 10.95 10.28 18.12
CA PHE A 9 9.58 10.11 18.61
C PHE A 9 9.60 9.73 20.08
N ARG A 10 8.98 10.58 20.92
CA ARG A 10 9.01 10.45 22.39
C ARG A 10 10.42 10.33 22.96
N GLY A 11 11.36 11.10 22.40
CA GLY A 11 12.77 11.10 22.83
C GLY A 11 13.62 9.92 22.33
N ARG A 12 13.05 9.00 21.53
CA ARG A 12 13.78 7.87 20.94
C ARG A 12 14.12 8.15 19.48
N ARG A 13 15.34 7.80 19.08
CA ARG A 13 15.82 7.97 17.71
C ARG A 13 15.13 6.95 16.79
N MET A 14 14.81 7.38 15.59
CA MET A 14 14.23 6.53 14.54
C MET A 14 14.98 6.73 13.24
N GLY A 15 15.31 5.63 12.58
CA GLY A 15 15.79 5.64 11.20
C GLY A 15 14.63 5.36 10.25
N GLY A 16 14.49 6.19 9.23
CA GLY A 16 13.41 6.10 8.25
C GLY A 16 13.93 5.75 6.87
N ARG A 17 13.13 5.03 6.10
CA ARG A 17 13.34 4.85 4.66
C ARG A 17 12.05 5.17 3.92
N GLU A 18 12.15 6.07 2.95
CA GLU A 18 11.04 6.34 2.05
C GLU A 18 10.85 5.17 1.08
N LEU A 19 9.62 4.69 0.96
CA LEU A 19 9.19 3.62 0.09
C LEU A 19 8.17 4.18 -0.91
N PRO A 20 8.54 4.37 -2.19
CA PRO A 20 7.57 4.70 -3.22
C PRO A 20 6.59 3.52 -3.40
N LEU A 21 5.34 3.83 -3.73
CA LEU A 21 4.37 2.80 -4.08
C LEU A 21 4.72 2.15 -5.43
N PRO A 22 4.33 0.88 -5.66
CA PRO A 22 4.58 0.23 -6.93
C PRO A 22 3.95 0.99 -8.11
N PRO A 23 4.55 0.94 -9.31
CA PRO A 23 4.00 1.59 -10.49
C PRO A 23 2.54 1.21 -10.74
N GLY A 24 1.70 2.19 -11.06
CA GLY A 24 0.25 1.98 -11.25
C GLY A 24 -0.58 1.94 -9.96
N TYR A 25 0.05 2.02 -8.77
CA TYR A 25 -0.65 2.08 -7.49
C TYR A 25 -0.66 3.49 -6.91
N ARG A 26 -1.72 3.81 -6.17
CA ARG A 26 -1.86 5.02 -5.35
C ARG A 26 -2.39 4.65 -3.98
N GLY A 27 -1.80 5.24 -2.94
CA GLY A 27 -2.27 5.09 -1.57
C GLY A 27 -3.42 6.05 -1.32
N VAL A 28 -4.45 5.58 -0.62
CA VAL A 28 -5.62 6.39 -0.24
C VAL A 28 -5.84 6.28 1.27
N LEU A 29 -6.24 7.40 1.88
CA LEU A 29 -6.70 7.44 3.26
C LEU A 29 -8.22 7.33 3.27
N LEU A 30 -8.73 6.30 3.94
CA LEU A 30 -10.16 6.05 4.06
C LEU A 30 -10.64 6.42 5.46
N LYS A 31 -11.69 7.23 5.55
CA LYS A 31 -12.42 7.50 6.78
C LYS A 31 -13.79 6.85 6.69
N ARG A 32 -14.15 6.04 7.68
CA ARG A 32 -15.49 5.46 7.78
C ARG A 32 -16.50 6.54 8.16
N GLY A 33 -17.69 6.48 7.57
CA GLY A 33 -18.83 7.28 8.00
C GLY A 33 -19.30 6.88 9.39
N GLU A 34 -19.71 7.86 10.19
CA GLU A 34 -20.26 7.59 11.52
C GLU A 34 -21.71 7.08 11.43
N PRO A 35 -22.17 6.24 12.37
CA PRO A 35 -23.57 5.84 12.43
C PRO A 35 -24.49 7.06 12.53
N GLY A 36 -25.41 7.21 11.56
CA GLY A 36 -26.33 8.35 11.49
C GLY A 36 -25.84 9.54 10.67
N GLU A 37 -24.61 9.51 10.16
CA GLU A 37 -24.14 10.50 9.18
C GLU A 37 -24.60 10.10 7.77
N PRO A 38 -25.37 10.95 7.06
CA PRO A 38 -25.79 10.64 5.71
C PRO A 38 -24.57 10.55 4.78
N PRO A 39 -24.53 9.58 3.85
CA PRO A 39 -23.46 9.51 2.87
C PRO A 39 -23.39 10.80 2.04
N LEU A 40 -22.17 11.27 1.74
CA LEU A 40 -21.96 12.46 0.90
C LEU A 40 -22.35 12.24 -0.58
N CYS A 41 -22.53 10.99 -1.00
CA CYS A 41 -22.97 10.62 -2.34
C CYS A 41 -24.31 9.88 -2.26
N GLU A 42 -25.07 9.92 -3.36
CA GLU A 42 -26.44 9.40 -3.50
C GLU A 42 -26.70 8.15 -2.63
N PRO A 43 -27.81 8.12 -1.87
CA PRO A 43 -28.10 7.01 -0.97
C PRO A 43 -28.29 5.72 -1.78
N GLY A 44 -27.29 4.83 -1.70
CA GLY A 44 -27.49 3.40 -1.88
C GLY A 44 -28.28 2.82 -0.70
N ASP A 45 -28.24 1.50 -0.52
CA ASP A 45 -28.85 0.82 0.61
C ASP A 45 -28.56 1.57 1.94
N PRO A 46 -29.56 2.12 2.64
CA PRO A 46 -29.37 2.87 3.89
C PRO A 46 -28.79 2.02 5.03
N GLN A 47 -28.76 0.69 4.88
CA GLN A 47 -28.08 -0.23 5.79
C GLN A 47 -26.57 -0.38 5.47
N ALA A 48 -26.12 0.01 4.27
CA ALA A 48 -24.74 -0.14 3.83
C ALA A 48 -23.85 0.96 4.45
N GLY A 49 -22.79 0.53 5.14
CA GLY A 49 -21.77 1.46 5.63
C GLY A 49 -21.01 2.10 4.48
N TRP A 50 -20.56 3.35 4.65
CA TRP A 50 -19.79 4.08 3.66
C TRP A 50 -18.40 4.48 4.18
N VAL A 51 -17.47 4.69 3.25
CA VAL A 51 -16.13 5.24 3.51
C VAL A 51 -15.84 6.39 2.54
N MET A 52 -15.12 7.40 3.01
CA MET A 52 -14.67 8.54 2.20
C MET A 52 -13.15 8.51 2.02
N VAL A 53 -12.70 8.86 0.83
CA VAL A 53 -11.30 9.17 0.58
C VAL A 53 -11.01 10.57 1.11
N THR A 54 -10.17 10.67 2.14
CA THR A 54 -9.79 11.95 2.77
C THR A 54 -8.44 12.47 2.29
N GLY A 55 -7.67 11.64 1.62
CA GLY A 55 -6.36 11.99 1.11
C GLY A 55 -5.74 10.87 0.29
N SER A 56 -4.61 11.18 -0.34
CA SER A 56 -3.86 10.19 -1.11
C SER A 56 -2.36 10.46 -1.02
N PHE A 57 -1.57 9.41 -1.25
CA PHE A 57 -0.11 9.46 -1.18
C PHE A 57 0.51 8.57 -2.26
N ALA A 58 1.72 8.93 -2.69
CA ALA A 58 2.51 8.19 -3.67
C ALA A 58 3.71 7.44 -3.05
N ALA A 59 4.06 7.76 -1.81
CA ALA A 59 5.14 7.13 -1.06
C ALA A 59 4.78 7.09 0.43
N ILE A 60 5.35 6.12 1.15
CA ILE A 60 5.22 5.98 2.61
C ILE A 60 6.61 5.82 3.22
N THR A 61 6.86 6.47 4.36
CA THR A 61 8.12 6.28 5.08
C THR A 61 7.97 5.16 6.11
N ASP A 62 8.80 4.13 6.00
CA ASP A 62 8.90 3.05 6.97
C ASP A 62 9.96 3.40 8.03
N TRP A 63 9.55 3.41 9.30
CA TRP A 63 10.36 3.87 10.42
C TRP A 63 10.75 2.70 11.32
N GLY A 64 12.05 2.52 11.54
CA GLY A 64 12.62 1.55 12.47
C GLY A 64 13.13 2.22 13.74
N ALA A 65 13.22 1.43 14.81
CA ALA A 65 13.85 1.85 16.05
C ALA A 65 15.37 1.95 15.85
N ASP A 66 15.94 3.12 16.15
CA ASP A 66 17.37 3.46 16.08
C ASP A 66 18.09 3.31 14.72
N SER A 67 17.49 2.61 13.76
CA SER A 67 18.02 2.34 12.42
C SER A 67 16.89 2.22 11.40
N ALA A 68 17.20 2.45 10.12
CA ALA A 68 16.22 2.28 9.05
C ALA A 68 15.88 0.78 8.87
N PRO A 69 14.62 0.42 8.60
CA PRO A 69 14.24 -0.96 8.33
C PRO A 69 15.06 -1.57 7.17
N LEU A 70 15.39 -2.85 7.28
CA LEU A 70 16.13 -3.56 6.25
C LEU A 70 15.34 -3.59 4.93
N PRO A 71 16.00 -3.41 3.78
CA PRO A 71 15.32 -3.45 2.49
C PRO A 71 14.74 -4.86 2.23
N GLY A 72 13.61 -4.94 1.53
CA GLY A 72 12.99 -6.21 1.13
C GLY A 72 12.38 -7.03 2.27
N ARG A 73 12.16 -6.42 3.44
CA ARG A 73 11.45 -7.03 4.59
C ARG A 73 10.25 -6.15 4.98
N GLY A 74 9.38 -6.69 5.84
CA GLY A 74 8.24 -5.95 6.38
C GLY A 74 7.38 -5.30 5.28
N LEU A 75 7.10 -4.01 5.45
CA LEU A 75 6.28 -3.22 4.52
C LEU A 75 6.85 -3.20 3.10
N ALA A 76 8.17 -3.09 2.96
CA ALA A 76 8.82 -3.09 1.63
C ALA A 76 8.56 -4.40 0.87
N ARG A 77 8.50 -5.54 1.57
CA ARG A 77 8.13 -6.83 0.95
C ARG A 77 6.64 -6.89 0.64
N ALA A 78 5.79 -6.42 1.54
CA ALA A 78 4.34 -6.41 1.33
C ALA A 78 3.95 -5.59 0.09
N LEU A 79 4.61 -4.46 -0.16
CA LEU A 79 4.37 -3.65 -1.37
C LEU A 79 4.70 -4.40 -2.67
N GLN A 80 5.58 -5.40 -2.65
CA GLN A 80 5.87 -6.22 -3.83
C GLN A 80 4.72 -7.17 -4.20
N TRP A 81 3.76 -7.40 -3.29
CA TRP A 81 2.62 -8.26 -3.56
C TRP A 81 1.72 -7.71 -4.67
N GLY A 82 1.54 -6.38 -4.78
CA GLY A 82 0.64 -5.78 -5.78
C GLY A 82 0.92 -6.25 -7.21
N PRO A 83 2.13 -6.01 -7.74
CA PRO A 83 2.52 -6.48 -9.07
C PRO A 83 2.41 -8.00 -9.25
N LEU A 84 2.76 -8.79 -8.22
CA LEU A 84 2.63 -10.25 -8.27
C LEU A 84 1.16 -10.68 -8.36
N ALA A 85 0.28 -10.05 -7.58
CA ALA A 85 -1.15 -10.34 -7.57
C ALA A 85 -1.85 -9.96 -8.88
N GLN A 86 -1.31 -9.00 -9.64
CA GLN A 86 -1.79 -8.67 -10.99
C GLN A 86 -1.42 -9.74 -12.01
N ALA A 87 -0.25 -10.37 -11.85
CA ALA A 87 0.22 -11.41 -12.76
C ALA A 87 -0.51 -12.75 -12.57
N LEU A 88 -0.91 -13.10 -11.35
CA LEU A 88 -1.55 -14.39 -11.04
C LEU A 88 -2.87 -14.67 -11.80
N PRO A 89 -3.83 -13.73 -11.88
CA PRO A 89 -5.08 -13.94 -12.61
C PRO A 89 -4.96 -13.60 -14.10
N ALA A 90 -3.77 -13.25 -14.60
CA ALA A 90 -3.59 -12.92 -16.01
C ALA A 90 -3.99 -14.13 -16.88
N PRO A 91 -4.71 -13.90 -17.99
CA PRO A 91 -5.14 -14.98 -18.87
C PRO A 91 -3.92 -15.69 -19.46
N VAL A 92 -3.98 -17.01 -19.53
CA VAL A 92 -2.95 -17.82 -20.20
C VAL A 92 -3.14 -17.66 -21.71
N THR A 93 -2.07 -17.29 -22.42
CA THR A 93 -2.04 -17.22 -23.88
C THR A 93 -1.63 -18.56 -24.47
N GLU A 94 -2.13 -18.92 -25.65
CA GLU A 94 -1.88 -20.23 -26.29
C GLU A 94 -0.38 -20.51 -26.60
N ASP A 95 0.48 -19.49 -26.60
CA ASP A 95 1.95 -19.63 -26.69
C ASP A 95 2.64 -19.99 -25.36
N SER A 96 1.92 -19.99 -24.23
CA SER A 96 2.50 -20.28 -22.91
C SER A 96 2.71 -21.77 -22.62
N ASP A 97 2.19 -22.64 -23.48
CA ASP A 97 2.29 -24.10 -23.34
C ASP A 97 3.56 -24.69 -23.99
N GLU A 98 4.33 -23.90 -24.77
CA GLU A 98 5.49 -24.43 -25.53
C GLU A 98 6.82 -24.45 -24.73
N GLU A 99 6.86 -23.87 -23.51
CA GLU A 99 8.10 -23.77 -22.71
C GLU A 99 8.16 -24.76 -21.52
N ALA A 100 7.33 -25.81 -21.55
CA ALA A 100 7.36 -26.90 -20.56
C ALA A 100 7.59 -28.27 -21.23
N GLU A 101 8.65 -28.40 -22.04
CA GLU A 101 9.25 -29.70 -22.37
C GLU A 101 10.53 -29.93 -21.53
N PRO A 102 10.74 -31.14 -20.98
CA PRO A 102 11.78 -31.47 -20.00
C PRO A 102 13.22 -31.53 -20.53
#